data_AF-A0A7S4Q494-F1
#
_entry.id   AF-A0A7S4Q494-F1
#
_cell.length_a   1.000
_cell.length_b   1.000
_cell.length_c   1.000
_cell.angle_alpha   90.00
_cell.angle_beta   90.00
_cell.angle_gamma   90.00
#
_symmetry.space_group_name_H-M   'P 1'
#
loop_
_entity.id
_entity.type
_entity.pdbx_description
1 polymer ?
#
loop_
_entity_poly.entity_id
_entity_poly.type
_entity_poly.pdbx_seq_one_letter_code
_entity_poly.pdbx_strand_id
1 'polypeptide(L)'
;MRHTASLCLRARVAGATGPVRKWRPHWRFAASTPAGTRQAPDAPWGRPLGLPATKPRSFAAQTAAESLMRLECGDGGVAKLTLTRPKKLNSLSLPMISELKECYAELVASGTRCLLLAGEGRAFCAGGDVAEVREGVLTGNSTPADFFYDEYVLDYDIAMLRERHGILQVAVWDGIVMGGGVGLSIHSPIRIATEKTMFAMPETGIGLFPDVGTTWALPRLSSGVAMGTFLGLTGQRLYAADCLRAGIATHFCPSDKLADVEAGLRALGEKASDMEAASAAIAAAAGGAVPDTAKASLEANSAAIERCFGGASSAEDIVSRLEAEGTEWAAGVLKALRRMSPTSVKISLEAISRHKHATVTLKDAITMEYRMSQWCMRPQPDADFCEGIRAVLVDRDNKPCWEPGRIEDVSDERVAGFFAPLQPGHPRGELQL
;
A
#
# COMPACT_ATOMS: atom_id res chain seq x y z
N MET A 1 -77.27 -24.78 8.33
CA MET A 1 -78.11 -24.09 7.32
C MET A 1 -78.24 -22.62 7.72
N ARG A 2 -78.19 -21.73 6.72
CA ARG A 2 -78.29 -20.25 6.73
C ARG A 2 -76.97 -19.47 6.90
N HIS A 3 -76.55 -18.93 5.74
CA HIS A 3 -75.60 -17.85 5.49
C HIS A 3 -76.13 -16.48 5.96
N THR A 4 -75.21 -15.54 6.21
CA THR A 4 -75.12 -14.19 5.59
C THR A 4 -73.84 -13.51 6.11
N ALA A 5 -72.78 -13.39 5.32
CA ALA A 5 -72.48 -12.31 4.37
C ALA A 5 -71.80 -11.10 5.03
N SER A 6 -70.51 -10.89 4.73
CA SER A 6 -69.99 -9.55 4.48
C SER A 6 -68.85 -9.62 3.46
N LEU A 7 -68.93 -8.70 2.51
CA LEU A 7 -68.17 -8.61 1.26
C LEU A 7 -66.79 -7.98 1.47
N CYS A 8 -65.87 -8.45 0.63
CA CYS A 8 -64.65 -7.83 0.11
C CYS A 8 -64.52 -6.29 0.17
N LEU A 9 -63.31 -5.80 0.48
CA LEU A 9 -62.54 -5.01 -0.50
C LEU A 9 -61.01 -5.15 -0.28
N ARG A 10 -60.30 -5.07 -1.40
CA ARG A 10 -58.90 -5.44 -1.64
C ARG A 10 -57.89 -4.40 -1.13
N ALA A 11 -56.71 -4.87 -0.72
CA ALA A 11 -55.45 -4.15 -0.95
C ALA A 11 -54.43 -5.14 -1.57
N ARG A 12 -53.92 -4.76 -2.75
CA ARG A 12 -52.95 -5.50 -3.56
C ARG A 12 -51.57 -5.44 -2.91
N VAL A 13 -50.91 -6.59 -2.73
CA VAL A 13 -49.44 -6.65 -2.63
C VAL A 13 -48.93 -7.02 -4.01
N ALA A 14 -48.36 -6.05 -4.72
CA ALA A 14 -47.65 -6.28 -5.96
C ALA A 14 -46.24 -6.77 -5.63
N GLY A 15 -45.94 -8.00 -6.04
CA GLY A 15 -44.58 -8.51 -6.08
C GLY A 15 -43.77 -7.82 -7.17
N ALA A 16 -42.51 -7.55 -6.88
CA ALA A 16 -41.49 -7.26 -7.88
C ALA A 16 -40.19 -7.95 -7.45
N THR A 17 -40.02 -9.17 -7.94
CA THR A 17 -38.73 -9.86 -8.01
C THR A 17 -37.86 -9.11 -9.05
N GLY A 18 -36.90 -8.32 -8.57
CA GLY A 18 -35.84 -7.73 -9.41
C GLY A 18 -34.61 -8.65 -9.45
N PRO A 19 -33.86 -8.69 -10.56
CA PRO A 19 -32.71 -9.58 -10.69
C PRO A 19 -31.52 -9.08 -9.84
N VAL A 20 -30.88 -10.02 -9.13
CA VAL A 20 -29.60 -9.81 -8.45
C VAL A 20 -28.55 -9.43 -9.51
N ARG A 21 -28.07 -8.19 -9.46
CA ARG A 21 -26.98 -7.72 -10.32
C ARG A 21 -25.69 -8.47 -9.95
N LYS A 22 -25.23 -9.34 -10.85
CA LYS A 22 -23.86 -9.88 -10.82
C LYS A 22 -22.87 -8.71 -10.94
N TRP A 23 -22.06 -8.54 -9.91
CA TRP A 23 -20.94 -7.61 -9.91
C TRP A 23 -19.88 -8.15 -10.89
N ARG A 24 -19.49 -7.33 -11.88
CA ARG A 24 -18.37 -7.59 -12.80
C ARG A 24 -17.42 -6.38 -12.70
N PRO A 25 -16.15 -6.56 -12.33
CA PRO A 25 -15.19 -5.48 -12.44
C PRO A 25 -14.90 -5.23 -13.93
N HIS A 26 -15.17 -4.00 -14.40
CA HIS A 26 -14.85 -3.58 -15.75
C HIS A 26 -13.52 -2.83 -15.76
N TRP A 27 -12.41 -3.56 -15.95
CA TRP A 27 -11.15 -2.95 -16.35
C TRP A 27 -11.06 -3.02 -17.88
N ARG A 28 -11.26 -1.89 -18.56
CA ARG A 28 -10.97 -1.76 -19.99
C ARG A 28 -9.68 -0.95 -20.14
N PHE A 29 -8.57 -1.63 -20.40
CA PHE A 29 -7.40 -0.99 -20.98
C PHE A 29 -7.65 -0.81 -22.48
N ALA A 30 -7.64 0.43 -22.94
CA ALA A 30 -7.70 0.75 -24.36
C ALA A 30 -6.33 0.47 -24.99
N ALA A 31 -6.23 -0.57 -25.81
CA ALA A 31 -5.08 -0.77 -26.68
C ALA A 31 -5.25 0.09 -27.94
N SER A 32 -4.31 1.01 -28.17
CA SER A 32 -4.18 1.70 -29.46
C SER A 32 -2.79 1.43 -30.04
N THR A 33 -2.72 0.57 -31.04
CA THR A 33 -1.57 0.43 -31.93
C THR A 33 -1.61 1.52 -33.00
N PRO A 34 -0.44 2.02 -33.43
CA PRO A 34 -0.23 2.14 -34.87
C PRO A 34 1.06 1.43 -35.31
N ALA A 35 0.91 0.64 -36.36
CA ALA A 35 2.02 0.10 -37.13
C ALA A 35 2.78 1.23 -37.84
N GLY A 36 4.11 1.20 -37.75
CA GLY A 36 4.99 2.13 -38.47
C GLY A 36 6.41 1.58 -38.49
N THR A 37 6.75 0.89 -39.57
CA THR A 37 8.09 0.39 -39.90
C THR A 37 9.12 1.52 -39.95
N ARG A 38 10.18 1.47 -39.14
CA ARG A 38 11.45 2.16 -39.42
C ARG A 38 12.64 1.28 -39.04
N GLN A 39 13.59 1.24 -39.98
CA GLN A 39 14.83 0.47 -39.98
C GLN A 39 15.79 0.88 -38.85
N ALA A 40 16.55 -0.09 -38.37
CA ALA A 40 17.66 0.07 -37.45
C ALA A 40 18.90 0.68 -38.15
N PRO A 41 19.71 1.47 -37.44
CA PRO A 41 21.12 1.63 -37.74
C PRO A 41 22.03 0.98 -36.68
N ASP A 42 23.20 0.60 -37.17
CA ASP A 42 24.21 -0.28 -36.59
C ASP A 42 24.78 0.12 -35.22
N ALA A 43 25.09 -0.90 -34.42
CA ALA A 43 25.88 -0.81 -33.21
C ALA A 43 27.39 -0.75 -33.52
N PRO A 44 28.16 0.08 -32.80
CA PRO A 44 29.55 -0.21 -32.50
C PRO A 44 29.70 -0.53 -31.00
N TRP A 45 30.89 -1.01 -30.61
CA TRP A 45 31.37 -1.22 -29.23
C TRP A 45 31.26 -2.66 -28.68
N GLY A 46 32.13 -3.51 -29.20
CA GLY A 46 32.80 -4.51 -28.38
C GLY A 46 34.07 -3.93 -27.75
N ARG A 47 34.20 -4.05 -26.42
CA ARG A 47 35.46 -4.30 -25.68
C ARG A 47 35.15 -4.58 -24.20
N PRO A 48 35.69 -5.65 -23.59
CA PRO A 48 35.49 -5.94 -22.17
C PRO A 48 36.42 -5.12 -21.29
N LEU A 49 35.88 -4.53 -20.22
CA LEU A 49 36.65 -3.91 -19.14
C LEU A 49 37.16 -4.99 -18.19
N GLY A 50 38.49 -5.15 -18.13
CA GLY A 50 39.15 -6.03 -17.16
C GLY A 50 39.18 -5.40 -15.77
N LEU A 51 38.68 -6.13 -14.78
CA LEU A 51 38.84 -5.81 -13.36
C LEU A 51 40.20 -6.34 -12.85
N PRO A 52 40.97 -5.59 -12.05
CA PRO A 52 42.20 -6.09 -11.44
C PRO A 52 41.88 -7.06 -10.29
N ALA A 53 42.53 -8.21 -10.29
CA ALA A 53 42.49 -9.19 -9.22
C ALA A 53 43.09 -8.63 -7.93
N THR A 54 42.31 -8.58 -6.84
CA THR A 54 42.80 -8.32 -5.49
C THR A 54 42.85 -9.62 -4.69
N LYS A 55 43.95 -9.85 -3.98
CA LYS A 55 44.19 -11.06 -3.16
C LYS A 55 43.25 -11.10 -1.95
N PRO A 56 42.79 -12.29 -1.51
CA PRO A 56 41.86 -12.41 -0.41
C PRO A 56 42.53 -12.07 0.92
N ARG A 57 42.01 -11.05 1.62
CA ARG A 57 42.24 -10.86 3.05
C ARG A 57 41.27 -11.77 3.79
N SER A 58 41.80 -12.64 4.65
CA SER A 58 41.01 -13.49 5.52
C SER A 58 40.21 -12.64 6.50
N PHE A 59 38.90 -12.54 6.30
CA PHE A 59 37.97 -12.16 7.35
C PHE A 59 37.43 -13.43 8.00
N ALA A 60 37.43 -13.43 9.34
CA ALA A 60 36.85 -14.46 10.16
C ALA A 60 35.40 -14.74 9.73
N ALA A 61 35.01 -16.02 9.78
CA ALA A 61 33.69 -16.50 9.40
C ALA A 61 32.59 -15.67 10.09
N GLN A 62 31.89 -14.85 9.29
CA GLN A 62 30.57 -14.38 9.64
C GLN A 62 29.67 -15.61 9.75
N THR A 63 29.06 -15.79 10.91
CA THR A 63 27.88 -16.65 11.05
C THR A 63 26.88 -16.25 9.98
N ALA A 64 26.51 -17.18 9.09
CA ALA A 64 25.49 -16.92 8.08
C ALA A 64 24.25 -16.37 8.79
N ALA A 65 23.89 -15.12 8.52
CA ALA A 65 22.68 -14.53 9.06
C ALA A 65 21.50 -15.39 8.59
N GLU A 66 20.57 -15.69 9.50
CA GLU A 66 19.32 -16.36 9.12
C GLU A 66 18.60 -15.49 8.09
N SER A 67 18.24 -16.09 6.96
CA SER A 67 17.51 -15.44 5.86
C SER A 67 16.19 -14.82 6.37
N LEU A 68 15.89 -13.58 5.94
CA LEU A 68 14.71 -12.82 6.40
C LEU A 68 13.45 -13.14 5.60
N MET A 69 13.57 -14.06 4.63
CA MET A 69 12.47 -14.59 3.85
C MET A 69 12.72 -16.04 3.42
N ARG A 70 11.73 -16.65 2.78
CA ARG A 70 11.84 -17.98 2.19
C ARG A 70 11.27 -17.92 0.78
N LEU A 71 12.10 -18.19 -0.21
CA LEU A 71 11.69 -18.32 -1.61
C LEU A 71 11.55 -19.81 -1.97
N GLU A 72 10.36 -20.20 -2.40
CA GLU A 72 10.02 -21.55 -2.84
C GLU A 72 9.55 -21.51 -4.30
N CYS A 73 10.49 -21.71 -5.22
CA CYS A 73 10.20 -21.90 -6.63
C CYS A 73 9.63 -23.31 -6.83
N GLY A 74 8.42 -23.44 -7.37
CA GLY A 74 7.80 -24.74 -7.58
C GLY A 74 7.29 -24.98 -8.99
N ASP A 75 6.84 -26.20 -9.23
CA ASP A 75 6.31 -26.64 -10.52
C ASP A 75 5.13 -25.78 -10.98
N GLY A 76 4.92 -25.70 -12.30
CA GLY A 76 3.86 -24.89 -12.91
C GLY A 76 4.18 -23.40 -13.03
N GLY A 77 5.40 -22.97 -12.71
CA GLY A 77 5.80 -21.57 -12.81
C GLY A 77 5.22 -20.67 -11.72
N VAL A 78 4.86 -21.26 -10.57
CA VAL A 78 4.39 -20.52 -9.39
C VAL A 78 5.46 -20.58 -8.31
N ALA A 79 5.91 -19.41 -7.87
CA ALA A 79 6.82 -19.27 -6.75
C ALA A 79 6.06 -18.71 -5.54
N LYS A 80 6.53 -19.05 -4.34
CA LYS A 80 6.05 -18.48 -3.09
C LYS A 80 7.20 -17.77 -2.37
N LEU A 81 6.99 -16.51 -2.01
CA LEU A 81 7.92 -15.74 -1.20
C LEU A 81 7.25 -15.43 0.13
N THR A 82 7.84 -15.93 1.22
CA THR A 82 7.31 -15.76 2.57
C THR A 82 8.27 -14.91 3.40
N LEU A 83 7.80 -13.80 3.98
CA LEU A 83 8.58 -12.99 4.92
C LEU A 83 8.67 -13.72 6.28
N THR A 84 9.88 -13.92 6.82
CA THR A 84 10.14 -14.80 7.98
C THR A 84 10.70 -14.06 9.19
N ARG A 85 10.24 -12.82 9.43
CA ARG A 85 10.61 -11.99 10.60
C ARG A 85 9.43 -11.79 11.57
N PRO A 86 8.69 -12.85 11.99
CA PRO A 86 7.40 -12.72 12.68
C PRO A 86 7.51 -12.03 14.06
N LYS A 87 8.66 -12.13 14.74
CA LYS A 87 8.93 -11.46 16.02
C LYS A 87 8.92 -9.93 15.91
N LYS A 88 9.15 -9.39 14.71
CA LYS A 88 9.11 -7.96 14.38
C LYS A 88 7.94 -7.64 13.43
N LEU A 89 6.96 -8.53 13.34
CA LEU A 89 5.78 -8.35 12.47
C LEU A 89 6.13 -8.18 11.00
N ASN A 90 7.23 -8.81 10.58
CA ASN A 90 7.75 -8.71 9.22
C ASN A 90 8.03 -7.27 8.78
N SER A 91 8.40 -6.37 9.71
CA SER A 91 8.77 -5.00 9.36
C SER A 91 10.03 -4.95 8.49
N LEU A 92 9.99 -4.10 7.45
CA LEU A 92 11.04 -3.96 6.44
C LEU A 92 12.25 -3.23 7.00
N SER A 93 13.37 -3.95 7.16
CA SER A 93 14.69 -3.35 7.42
C SER A 93 15.51 -3.25 6.12
N LEU A 94 16.56 -2.43 6.09
CA LEU A 94 17.47 -2.34 4.93
C LEU A 94 17.97 -3.71 4.43
N PRO A 95 18.46 -4.62 5.30
CA PRO A 95 18.86 -5.96 4.87
C PRO A 95 17.73 -6.76 4.20
N MET A 96 16.49 -6.58 4.67
CA MET A 96 15.32 -7.27 4.13
C MET A 96 14.95 -6.70 2.75
N ILE A 97 15.07 -5.39 2.56
CA ILE A 97 14.89 -4.74 1.25
C ILE A 97 15.94 -5.25 0.26
N SER A 98 17.21 -5.36 0.66
CA SER A 98 18.28 -5.91 -0.18
C SER A 98 17.99 -7.37 -0.57
N GLU A 99 17.64 -8.22 0.39
CA GLU A 99 17.33 -9.64 0.13
C GLU A 99 16.05 -9.81 -0.71
N LEU A 100 15.05 -8.92 -0.56
CA LEU A 100 13.88 -8.88 -1.44
C LEU A 100 14.29 -8.56 -2.89
N LYS A 101 15.15 -7.57 -3.12
CA LYS A 101 15.65 -7.26 -4.48
C LYS A 101 16.33 -8.47 -5.12
N GLU A 102 17.12 -9.23 -4.35
CA GLU A 102 17.75 -10.47 -4.81
C GLU A 102 16.71 -11.55 -5.14
N CYS A 103 15.71 -11.77 -4.27
CA CYS A 103 14.62 -12.72 -4.54
C CYS A 103 13.84 -12.35 -5.81
N TYR A 104 13.53 -11.07 -6.02
CA TYR A 104 12.83 -10.62 -7.23
C TYR A 104 13.68 -10.80 -8.50
N ALA A 105 15.00 -10.60 -8.41
CA ALA A 105 15.90 -10.91 -9.52
C ALA A 105 15.91 -12.43 -9.83
N GLU A 106 15.93 -13.28 -8.80
CA GLU A 106 15.85 -14.74 -8.96
C GLU A 106 14.51 -15.19 -9.57
N LEU A 107 13.40 -14.58 -9.15
CA LEU A 107 12.06 -14.83 -9.72
C LEU A 107 12.02 -14.54 -11.23
N VAL A 108 12.63 -13.44 -11.66
CA VAL A 108 12.74 -13.07 -13.09
C VAL A 108 13.61 -14.07 -13.84
N ALA A 109 14.74 -14.50 -13.26
CA ALA A 109 15.66 -15.45 -13.89
C ALA A 109 15.11 -16.89 -13.97
N SER A 110 14.26 -17.29 -13.03
CA SER A 110 13.72 -18.67 -12.92
C SER A 110 12.56 -18.98 -13.87
N GLY A 111 12.07 -18.00 -14.63
CA GLY A 111 10.90 -18.18 -15.49
C GLY A 111 9.58 -18.31 -14.70
N THR A 112 9.54 -17.73 -13.50
CA THR A 112 8.32 -17.63 -12.70
C THR A 112 7.24 -16.86 -13.49
N ARG A 113 5.99 -17.31 -13.40
CA ARG A 113 4.82 -16.70 -14.04
C ARG A 113 3.87 -16.09 -13.01
N CYS A 114 3.82 -16.66 -11.82
CA CYS A 114 3.01 -16.15 -10.72
C CYS A 114 3.81 -16.20 -9.41
N LEU A 115 3.77 -15.11 -8.66
CA LEU A 115 4.35 -15.01 -7.33
C LEU A 115 3.23 -14.96 -6.29
N LEU A 116 3.25 -15.86 -5.33
CA LEU A 116 2.45 -15.75 -4.10
C LEU A 116 3.32 -15.10 -3.00
N LEU A 117 3.01 -13.87 -2.64
CA LEU A 117 3.71 -13.12 -1.59
C LEU A 117 2.93 -13.21 -0.27
N ALA A 118 3.58 -13.70 0.79
CA ALA A 118 2.98 -13.92 2.11
C ALA A 118 3.93 -13.53 3.24
N GLY A 119 3.42 -13.48 4.48
CA GLY A 119 4.23 -13.28 5.68
C GLY A 119 3.92 -14.34 6.73
N GLU A 120 4.93 -14.77 7.48
CA GLU A 120 4.75 -15.68 8.62
C GLU A 120 4.18 -14.97 9.85
N GLY A 121 3.39 -15.70 10.64
CA GLY A 121 2.91 -15.26 11.94
C GLY A 121 1.67 -14.35 11.87
N ARG A 122 1.66 -13.27 12.64
CA ARG A 122 0.46 -12.43 12.84
C ARG A 122 0.34 -11.25 11.87
N ALA A 123 1.33 -11.06 10.99
CA ALA A 123 1.42 -9.93 10.10
C ALA A 123 1.86 -10.41 8.72
N PHE A 124 1.26 -9.82 7.68
CA PHE A 124 1.86 -9.86 6.37
C PHE A 124 3.17 -9.07 6.42
N CYS A 125 3.06 -7.76 6.68
CA CYS A 125 4.16 -6.84 6.94
C CYS A 125 3.60 -5.58 7.62
N ALA A 126 4.15 -5.20 8.78
CA ALA A 126 3.65 -4.09 9.59
C ALA A 126 4.31 -2.72 9.28
N GLY A 127 5.02 -2.60 8.15
CA GLY A 127 5.64 -1.36 7.68
C GLY A 127 7.16 -1.37 7.72
N GLY A 128 7.78 -0.23 7.44
CA GLY A 128 9.24 -0.05 7.57
C GLY A 128 9.72 -0.14 9.02
N ASP A 129 10.94 -0.61 9.24
CA ASP A 129 11.63 -0.59 10.53
C ASP A 129 12.21 0.82 10.80
N VAL A 130 11.30 1.79 10.89
CA VAL A 130 11.56 3.23 10.96
C VAL A 130 12.27 3.68 12.26
N ALA A 131 12.45 2.78 13.23
CA ALA A 131 13.26 3.05 14.42
C ALA A 131 14.75 3.21 14.05
N GLU A 132 15.25 2.41 13.10
CA GLU A 132 16.62 2.52 12.60
C GLU A 132 16.80 3.80 11.77
N VAL A 133 15.78 4.16 10.98
CA VAL A 133 15.73 5.42 10.23
C VAL A 133 15.83 6.62 11.18
N ARG A 134 15.05 6.64 12.26
CA ARG A 134 15.15 7.71 13.28
C ARG A 134 16.56 7.83 13.85
N GLU A 135 17.19 6.71 14.20
CA GLU A 135 18.56 6.73 14.73
C GLU A 135 19.55 7.31 13.72
N GLY A 136 19.37 6.98 12.43
CA GLY A 136 20.13 7.56 11.35
C GLY A 136 19.97 9.09 11.24
N VAL A 137 18.74 9.60 11.40
CA VAL A 137 18.49 11.05 11.45
C VAL A 137 19.20 11.70 12.64
N LEU A 138 19.09 11.13 13.84
CA LEU A 138 19.68 11.69 15.06
C LEU A 138 21.21 11.69 15.05
N THR A 139 21.81 10.67 14.43
CA THR A 139 23.27 10.54 14.31
C THR A 139 23.84 11.21 13.06
N GLY A 140 22.98 11.69 12.14
CA GLY A 140 23.37 12.36 10.91
C GLY A 140 24.07 11.44 9.89
N ASN A 141 23.72 10.15 9.87
CA ASN A 141 24.27 9.19 8.93
C ASN A 141 23.38 9.02 7.67
N SER A 142 23.80 8.20 6.71
CA SER A 142 23.10 8.02 5.42
C SER A 142 21.90 7.07 5.46
N THR A 143 21.69 6.34 6.56
CA THR A 143 20.66 5.30 6.68
C THR A 143 19.26 5.76 6.24
N PRO A 144 18.77 6.96 6.59
CA PRO A 144 17.46 7.40 6.12
C PRO A 144 17.37 7.54 4.61
N ALA A 145 18.41 8.08 3.97
CA ALA A 145 18.46 8.25 2.53
C ALA A 145 18.55 6.90 1.82
N ASP A 146 19.39 6.00 2.32
CA ASP A 146 19.55 4.65 1.75
C ASP A 146 18.26 3.84 1.90
N PHE A 147 17.60 3.89 3.07
CA PHE A 147 16.36 3.17 3.35
C PHE A 147 15.25 3.54 2.37
N PHE A 148 14.86 4.82 2.31
CA PHE A 148 13.76 5.25 1.45
C PHE A 148 14.10 5.13 -0.03
N TYR A 149 15.36 5.37 -0.43
CA TYR A 149 15.75 5.16 -1.83
C TYR A 149 15.57 3.69 -2.22
N ASP A 150 16.07 2.77 -1.39
CA ASP A 150 16.05 1.36 -1.73
C ASP A 150 14.65 0.74 -1.62
N GLU A 151 13.84 1.16 -0.66
CA GLU A 151 12.43 0.76 -0.53
C GLU A 151 11.63 1.23 -1.76
N TYR A 152 11.77 2.49 -2.15
CA TYR A 152 10.94 3.04 -3.23
C TYR A 152 11.32 2.51 -4.63
N VAL A 153 12.60 2.20 -4.83
CA VAL A 153 13.03 1.43 -6.02
C VAL A 153 12.36 0.05 -6.03
N LEU A 154 12.37 -0.64 -4.88
CA LEU A 154 11.73 -1.96 -4.75
C LEU A 154 10.22 -1.88 -5.00
N ASP A 155 9.51 -0.92 -4.40
CA ASP A 155 8.07 -0.74 -4.61
C ASP A 155 7.72 -0.50 -6.08
N TYR A 156 8.52 0.32 -6.77
CA TYR A 156 8.33 0.57 -8.19
C TYR A 156 8.63 -0.67 -9.04
N ASP A 157 9.69 -1.42 -8.73
CA ASP A 157 10.01 -2.67 -9.44
C ASP A 157 8.92 -3.73 -9.23
N ILE A 158 8.34 -3.82 -8.03
CA ILE A 158 7.16 -4.65 -7.73
C ILE A 158 5.97 -4.22 -8.59
N ALA A 159 5.70 -2.92 -8.68
CA ALA A 159 4.60 -2.39 -9.48
C ALA A 159 4.76 -2.69 -10.98
N MET A 160 6.00 -2.64 -11.48
CA MET A 160 6.34 -2.88 -12.88
C MET A 160 6.55 -4.36 -13.21
N LEU A 161 6.52 -5.25 -12.21
CA LEU A 161 6.85 -6.67 -12.34
C LEU A 161 6.06 -7.36 -13.47
N ARG A 162 4.75 -7.12 -13.51
CA ARG A 162 3.88 -7.72 -14.54
C ARG A 162 4.18 -7.16 -15.93
N GLU A 163 4.34 -5.84 -16.04
CA GLU A 163 4.54 -5.17 -17.33
C GLU A 163 5.91 -5.53 -17.94
N ARG A 164 6.96 -5.55 -17.11
CA ARG A 164 8.34 -5.81 -17.54
C ARG A 164 8.65 -7.28 -17.72
N HIS A 165 8.06 -8.15 -16.90
CA HIS A 165 8.47 -9.57 -16.80
C HIS A 165 7.32 -10.57 -16.97
N GLY A 166 6.08 -10.12 -17.12
CA GLY A 166 4.91 -11.01 -17.27
C GLY A 166 4.52 -11.78 -16.01
N ILE A 167 5.13 -11.47 -14.86
CA ILE A 167 4.89 -12.17 -13.60
C ILE A 167 3.66 -11.57 -12.90
N LEU A 168 2.67 -12.41 -12.58
CA LEU A 168 1.50 -12.02 -11.80
C LEU A 168 1.79 -12.17 -10.30
N GLN A 169 1.90 -11.05 -9.59
CA GLN A 169 1.98 -11.07 -8.12
C GLN A 169 0.58 -11.16 -7.49
N VAL A 170 0.44 -12.12 -6.57
CA VAL A 170 -0.72 -12.35 -5.69
C VAL A 170 -0.25 -12.11 -4.26
N ALA A 171 -0.66 -11.00 -3.66
CA ALA A 171 -0.33 -10.70 -2.26
C ALA A 171 -1.39 -11.28 -1.31
N VAL A 172 -0.94 -11.96 -0.25
CA VAL A 172 -1.81 -12.59 0.75
C VAL A 172 -1.74 -11.84 2.08
N TRP A 173 -2.79 -11.09 2.39
CA TRP A 173 -2.89 -10.30 3.62
C TRP A 173 -3.46 -11.11 4.78
N ASP A 174 -2.80 -12.21 5.17
CA ASP A 174 -3.18 -12.98 6.37
C ASP A 174 -2.62 -12.33 7.66
N GLY A 175 -3.16 -11.16 8.01
CA GLY A 175 -2.76 -10.42 9.21
C GLY A 175 -2.62 -8.91 8.97
N ILE A 176 -1.78 -8.27 9.80
CA ILE A 176 -1.47 -6.84 9.72
C ILE A 176 -0.75 -6.51 8.39
N VAL A 177 -1.22 -5.48 7.69
CA VAL A 177 -0.59 -4.89 6.49
C VAL A 177 -0.58 -3.35 6.63
N MET A 178 0.60 -2.77 6.80
CA MET A 178 0.78 -1.33 7.07
C MET A 178 2.03 -0.78 6.39
N GLY A 179 2.06 0.53 6.07
CA GLY A 179 3.23 1.26 5.55
C GLY A 179 3.96 0.53 4.43
N GLY A 180 5.26 0.29 4.58
CA GLY A 180 6.05 -0.52 3.64
C GLY A 180 5.44 -1.89 3.25
N GLY A 181 4.66 -2.55 4.12
CA GLY A 181 3.90 -3.75 3.75
C GLY A 181 2.79 -3.48 2.73
N VAL A 182 2.17 -2.30 2.79
CA VAL A 182 1.29 -1.81 1.74
C VAL A 182 2.10 -1.56 0.46
N GLY A 183 3.30 -0.98 0.54
CA GLY A 183 4.21 -0.78 -0.60
C GLY A 183 4.49 -2.07 -1.39
N LEU A 184 4.83 -3.14 -0.67
CA LEU A 184 5.07 -4.47 -1.26
C LEU A 184 3.87 -5.08 -1.98
N SER A 185 2.64 -4.61 -1.73
CA SER A 185 1.43 -5.36 -2.08
C SER A 185 0.33 -4.56 -2.77
N ILE A 186 0.19 -3.25 -2.53
CA ILE A 186 -0.91 -2.45 -3.08
C ILE A 186 -0.87 -2.38 -4.60
N HIS A 187 0.33 -2.41 -5.18
CA HIS A 187 0.56 -2.39 -6.62
C HIS A 187 0.42 -3.79 -7.27
N SER A 188 0.25 -4.84 -6.47
CA SER A 188 -0.01 -6.20 -6.98
C SER A 188 -1.40 -6.28 -7.60
N PRO A 189 -1.61 -6.87 -8.79
CA PRO A 189 -2.95 -6.95 -9.39
C PRO A 189 -3.97 -7.72 -8.55
N ILE A 190 -3.52 -8.70 -7.77
CA ILE A 190 -4.36 -9.51 -6.88
C ILE A 190 -3.88 -9.35 -5.43
N ARG A 191 -4.81 -9.00 -4.54
CA ARG A 191 -4.59 -8.79 -3.10
C ARG A 191 -5.70 -9.52 -2.35
N ILE A 192 -5.36 -10.61 -1.69
CA ILE A 192 -6.28 -11.49 -0.98
C ILE A 192 -6.32 -11.08 0.48
N ALA A 193 -7.47 -10.59 0.94
CA ALA A 193 -7.74 -10.42 2.36
C ALA A 193 -8.24 -11.72 2.99
N THR A 194 -7.89 -11.95 4.26
CA THR A 194 -8.45 -12.99 5.13
C THR A 194 -9.20 -12.34 6.29
N GLU A 195 -9.86 -13.13 7.12
CA GLU A 195 -10.50 -12.65 8.35
C GLU A 195 -9.52 -11.99 9.35
N LYS A 196 -8.20 -12.21 9.17
CA LYS A 196 -7.14 -11.61 9.99
C LYS A 196 -6.62 -10.29 9.44
N THR A 197 -7.00 -9.91 8.21
CA THR A 197 -6.52 -8.68 7.57
C THR A 197 -6.86 -7.46 8.43
N MET A 198 -5.83 -6.64 8.68
CA MET A 198 -5.98 -5.29 9.19
C MET A 198 -5.04 -4.37 8.43
N PHE A 199 -5.62 -3.53 7.59
CA PHE A 199 -4.95 -2.57 6.73
C PHE A 199 -4.94 -1.19 7.38
N ALA A 200 -3.83 -0.46 7.28
CA ALA A 200 -3.80 0.99 7.52
C ALA A 200 -2.57 1.66 6.89
N MET A 201 -2.67 2.98 6.67
CA MET A 201 -1.55 3.88 6.40
C MET A 201 -1.40 4.84 7.60
N PRO A 202 -0.74 4.44 8.70
CA PRO A 202 -0.68 5.20 9.95
C PRO A 202 0.37 6.32 9.97
N GLU A 203 1.00 6.66 8.84
CA GLU A 203 2.21 7.47 8.73
C GLU A 203 2.02 8.90 9.28
N THR A 204 0.84 9.49 9.11
CA THR A 204 0.55 10.83 9.67
C THR A 204 0.61 10.86 11.20
N GLY A 205 0.40 9.71 11.85
CA GLY A 205 0.52 9.55 13.30
C GLY A 205 1.96 9.42 13.81
N ILE A 206 2.93 9.24 12.92
CA ILE A 206 4.37 9.15 13.24
C ILE A 206 5.20 10.27 12.59
N GLY A 207 4.56 11.33 12.09
CA GLY A 207 5.28 12.45 11.49
C GLY A 207 5.80 12.18 10.07
N LEU A 208 5.14 11.29 9.33
CA LEU A 208 5.39 10.97 7.93
C LEU A 208 4.08 11.10 7.13
N PHE A 209 4.06 10.77 5.85
CA PHE A 209 2.90 10.80 4.96
C PHE A 209 2.67 9.40 4.36
N PRO A 210 1.48 9.09 3.80
CA PRO A 210 1.22 7.78 3.22
C PRO A 210 2.08 7.62 1.96
N ASP A 211 3.21 6.95 2.09
CA ASP A 211 4.30 6.84 1.11
C ASP A 211 4.17 5.57 0.24
N VAL A 212 5.28 5.02 -0.26
CA VAL A 212 5.37 3.76 -1.01
C VAL A 212 4.43 3.66 -2.23
N GLY A 213 4.20 4.80 -2.89
CA GLY A 213 3.31 4.99 -4.03
C GLY A 213 1.83 5.10 -3.65
N THR A 214 1.48 5.14 -2.37
CA THR A 214 0.08 5.16 -1.94
C THR A 214 -0.58 6.53 -2.12
N THR A 215 0.18 7.63 -2.18
CA THR A 215 -0.41 8.93 -2.59
C THR A 215 -0.97 8.87 -4.02
N TRP A 216 -0.49 7.94 -4.86
CA TRP A 216 -1.03 7.64 -6.20
C TRP A 216 -2.15 6.59 -6.16
N ALA A 217 -1.99 5.53 -5.36
CA ALA A 217 -2.95 4.42 -5.31
C ALA A 217 -4.25 4.79 -4.59
N LEU A 218 -4.19 5.51 -3.46
CA LEU A 218 -5.34 5.89 -2.64
C LEU A 218 -6.40 6.70 -3.40
N PRO A 219 -6.07 7.75 -4.18
CA PRO A 219 -7.09 8.48 -4.94
C PRO A 219 -7.68 7.67 -6.11
N ARG A 220 -7.09 6.52 -6.47
CA ARG A 220 -7.54 5.63 -7.55
C ARG A 220 -8.35 4.43 -7.06
N LEU A 221 -8.60 4.34 -5.75
CA LEU A 221 -9.50 3.35 -5.18
C LEU A 221 -10.89 3.42 -5.82
N SER A 222 -11.56 2.28 -5.95
CA SER A 222 -12.90 2.21 -6.58
C SER A 222 -13.95 2.98 -5.78
N SER A 223 -13.71 3.22 -4.49
CA SER A 223 -14.52 4.06 -3.62
C SER A 223 -14.30 5.57 -3.81
N GLY A 224 -13.39 5.97 -4.70
CA GLY A 224 -13.15 7.36 -5.07
C GLY A 224 -12.14 8.10 -4.19
N VAL A 225 -11.81 9.32 -4.64
CA VAL A 225 -10.76 10.17 -4.04
C VAL A 225 -11.05 10.53 -2.59
N ALA A 226 -12.30 10.79 -2.22
CA ALA A 226 -12.65 11.15 -0.84
C ALA A 226 -12.28 10.04 0.16
N MET A 227 -12.52 8.77 -0.20
CA MET A 227 -12.09 7.62 0.60
C MET A 227 -10.56 7.55 0.69
N GLY A 228 -9.87 7.71 -0.45
CA GLY A 228 -8.40 7.73 -0.48
C GLY A 228 -7.81 8.80 0.45
N THR A 229 -8.33 10.03 0.38
CA THR A 229 -7.95 11.13 1.26
C THR A 229 -8.25 10.81 2.72
N PHE A 230 -9.45 10.32 3.03
CA PHE A 230 -9.81 9.94 4.41
C PHE A 230 -8.82 8.92 5.00
N LEU A 231 -8.50 7.86 4.26
CA LEU A 231 -7.59 6.82 4.71
C LEU A 231 -6.17 7.35 4.87
N GLY A 232 -5.66 8.12 3.90
CA GLY A 232 -4.31 8.67 3.92
C GLY A 232 -4.07 9.72 5.02
N LEU A 233 -5.10 10.50 5.40
CA LEU A 233 -4.96 11.51 6.45
C LEU A 233 -5.15 10.95 7.86
N THR A 234 -6.11 10.03 8.03
CA THR A 234 -6.53 9.56 9.37
C THR A 234 -5.86 8.27 9.82
N GLY A 235 -5.21 7.54 8.91
CA GLY A 235 -4.67 6.22 9.18
C GLY A 235 -5.72 5.22 9.68
N GLN A 236 -6.98 5.43 9.30
CA GLN A 236 -8.11 4.59 9.70
C GLN A 236 -7.81 3.12 9.38
N ARG A 237 -7.95 2.27 10.39
CA ARG A 237 -7.81 0.83 10.23
C ARG A 237 -9.01 0.27 9.51
N LEU A 238 -8.75 -0.53 8.47
CA LEU A 238 -9.76 -1.29 7.74
C LEU A 238 -9.56 -2.79 7.97
N TYR A 239 -10.67 -3.50 8.09
CA TYR A 239 -10.71 -4.96 8.11
C TYR A 239 -11.21 -5.51 6.78
N ALA A 240 -11.16 -6.82 6.57
CA ALA A 240 -11.41 -7.47 5.28
C ALA A 240 -12.63 -6.94 4.51
N ALA A 241 -13.79 -6.80 5.15
CA ALA A 241 -15.02 -6.29 4.51
C ALA A 241 -14.86 -4.83 4.01
N ASP A 242 -14.26 -3.96 4.81
CA ASP A 242 -13.99 -2.58 4.42
C ASP A 242 -12.87 -2.50 3.37
N CYS A 243 -11.85 -3.37 3.43
CA CYS A 243 -10.80 -3.42 2.43
C CYS A 243 -11.35 -3.77 1.05
N LEU A 244 -12.27 -4.74 0.97
CA LEU A 244 -12.97 -5.10 -0.27
C LEU A 244 -13.84 -3.94 -0.76
N ARG A 245 -14.61 -3.31 0.13
CA ARG A 245 -15.52 -2.23 -0.26
C ARG A 245 -14.79 -0.96 -0.71
N ALA A 246 -13.65 -0.65 -0.10
CA ALA A 246 -12.77 0.42 -0.55
C ALA A 246 -12.04 0.09 -1.87
N GLY A 247 -12.02 -1.19 -2.29
CA GLY A 247 -11.24 -1.65 -3.45
C GLY A 247 -9.74 -1.79 -3.18
N ILE A 248 -9.34 -1.77 -1.89
CA ILE A 248 -7.96 -1.97 -1.46
C ILE A 248 -7.61 -3.46 -1.54
N ALA A 249 -8.48 -4.35 -1.05
CA ALA A 249 -8.38 -5.78 -1.33
C ALA A 249 -9.19 -6.10 -2.60
N THR A 250 -8.72 -7.06 -3.41
CA THR A 250 -9.46 -7.52 -4.59
C THR A 250 -10.24 -8.81 -4.35
N HIS A 251 -9.77 -9.64 -3.43
CA HIS A 251 -10.38 -10.93 -3.10
C HIS A 251 -10.47 -11.12 -1.59
N PHE A 252 -11.37 -12.00 -1.19
CA PHE A 252 -11.41 -12.54 0.16
C PHE A 252 -11.29 -14.06 0.11
N CYS A 253 -10.47 -14.61 0.99
CA CYS A 253 -10.33 -16.04 1.20
C CYS A 253 -10.09 -16.31 2.69
N PRO A 254 -10.85 -17.20 3.33
CA PRO A 254 -10.56 -17.64 4.69
C PRO A 254 -9.12 -18.14 4.82
N SER A 255 -8.47 -17.86 5.96
CA SER A 255 -7.05 -18.19 6.13
C SER A 255 -6.75 -19.70 6.08
N ASP A 256 -7.71 -20.53 6.49
CA ASP A 256 -7.63 -22.01 6.42
C ASP A 256 -7.73 -22.55 4.98
N LYS A 257 -8.09 -21.71 4.01
CA LYS A 257 -8.19 -22.03 2.57
C LYS A 257 -7.01 -21.53 1.75
N LEU A 258 -6.01 -20.88 2.35
CA LEU A 258 -4.86 -20.36 1.61
C LEU A 258 -3.99 -21.47 0.97
N ALA A 259 -3.93 -22.65 1.58
CA ALA A 259 -3.27 -23.80 0.97
C ALA A 259 -3.98 -24.27 -0.31
N ASP A 260 -5.32 -24.24 -0.32
CA ASP A 260 -6.14 -24.56 -1.50
C ASP A 260 -5.94 -23.51 -2.60
N VAL A 261 -5.76 -22.23 -2.24
CA VAL A 261 -5.40 -21.15 -3.18
C VAL A 261 -4.05 -21.45 -3.85
N GLU A 262 -3.01 -21.76 -3.05
CA GLU A 262 -1.68 -22.05 -3.58
C GLU A 262 -1.71 -23.26 -4.53
N ALA A 263 -2.38 -24.35 -4.12
CA ALA A 263 -2.55 -25.53 -4.95
C ALA A 263 -3.31 -25.23 -6.26
N GLY A 264 -4.38 -24.43 -6.18
CA GLY A 264 -5.16 -24.00 -7.33
C GLY A 264 -4.35 -23.17 -8.32
N LEU A 265 -3.53 -22.22 -7.85
CA LEU A 265 -2.63 -21.43 -8.69
C LEU A 265 -1.59 -22.31 -9.38
N ARG A 266 -0.97 -23.25 -8.66
CA ARG A 266 0.01 -24.20 -9.22
C ARG A 266 -0.63 -25.08 -10.31
N ALA A 267 -1.87 -25.51 -10.12
CA ALA A 267 -2.59 -26.34 -11.09
C ALA A 267 -2.90 -25.61 -12.41
N LEU A 268 -2.83 -24.27 -12.47
CA LEU A 268 -3.03 -23.51 -13.71
C LEU A 268 -1.87 -23.68 -14.71
N GLY A 269 -0.67 -24.06 -14.24
CA GLY A 269 0.52 -24.18 -15.08
C GLY A 269 0.80 -22.90 -15.87
N GLU A 270 0.85 -23.00 -17.21
CA GLU A 270 1.11 -21.85 -18.08
C GLU A 270 0.10 -20.69 -17.93
N LYS A 271 -1.11 -20.98 -17.45
CA LYS A 271 -2.16 -19.97 -17.21
C LYS A 271 -2.01 -19.26 -15.87
N ALA A 272 -0.99 -19.56 -15.06
CA ALA A 272 -0.81 -18.92 -13.75
C ALA A 272 -0.58 -17.40 -13.83
N SER A 273 -0.06 -16.88 -14.93
CA SER A 273 0.07 -15.43 -15.17
C SER A 273 -1.20 -14.76 -15.71
N ASP A 274 -2.23 -15.53 -16.06
CA ASP A 274 -3.54 -15.02 -16.47
C ASP A 274 -4.35 -14.62 -15.23
N MET A 275 -4.69 -13.34 -15.16
CA MET A 275 -5.35 -12.76 -13.98
C MET A 275 -6.77 -13.29 -13.78
N GLU A 276 -7.51 -13.58 -14.85
CA GLU A 276 -8.87 -14.12 -14.75
C GLU A 276 -8.83 -15.60 -14.31
N ALA A 277 -7.88 -16.37 -14.83
CA ALA A 277 -7.67 -17.76 -14.41
C ALA A 277 -7.23 -17.84 -12.93
N ALA A 278 -6.29 -16.99 -12.52
CA ALA A 278 -5.85 -16.89 -11.13
C ALA A 278 -7.00 -16.47 -10.20
N SER A 279 -7.78 -15.46 -10.59
CA SER A 279 -8.95 -15.00 -9.82
C SER A 279 -10.01 -16.09 -9.69
N ALA A 280 -10.25 -16.86 -10.77
CA ALA A 280 -11.18 -17.98 -10.74
C ALA A 280 -10.70 -19.13 -9.82
N ALA A 281 -9.40 -19.43 -9.80
CA ALA A 281 -8.81 -20.41 -8.88
C ALA A 281 -8.96 -19.97 -7.41
N ILE A 282 -8.70 -18.68 -7.12
CA ILE A 282 -8.89 -18.09 -5.79
C ILE A 282 -10.36 -18.18 -5.36
N ALA A 283 -11.28 -17.80 -6.25
CA ALA A 283 -12.71 -17.86 -5.97
C ALA A 283 -13.22 -19.30 -5.73
N ALA A 284 -12.68 -20.27 -6.47
CA ALA A 284 -12.99 -21.68 -6.28
C ALA A 284 -12.51 -22.18 -4.90
N ALA A 285 -11.28 -21.84 -4.50
CA ALA A 285 -10.73 -22.17 -3.19
C ALA A 285 -11.50 -21.50 -2.03
N ALA A 286 -11.91 -20.24 -2.21
CA ALA A 286 -12.69 -19.51 -1.21
C ALA A 286 -14.11 -20.04 -1.03
N GLY A 287 -14.65 -20.80 -2.00
CA GLY A 287 -15.95 -21.48 -1.87
C GLY A 287 -17.14 -20.53 -1.67
N GLY A 288 -17.05 -19.28 -2.13
CA GLY A 288 -18.09 -18.27 -1.94
C GLY A 288 -18.14 -17.66 -0.53
N ALA A 289 -17.11 -17.87 0.29
CA ALA A 289 -16.99 -17.21 1.58
C ALA A 289 -16.97 -15.68 1.44
N VAL A 290 -17.56 -15.00 2.43
CA VAL A 290 -17.58 -13.54 2.53
C VAL A 290 -17.04 -13.12 3.90
N PRO A 291 -16.38 -11.97 4.01
CA PRO A 291 -15.85 -11.49 5.28
C PRO A 291 -16.97 -11.13 6.26
N ASP A 292 -16.68 -11.24 7.54
CA ASP A 292 -17.52 -10.68 8.61
C ASP A 292 -17.58 -9.15 8.50
N THR A 293 -18.79 -8.59 8.66
CA THR A 293 -19.07 -7.17 8.60
C THR A 293 -19.18 -6.53 9.99
N ALA A 294 -19.03 -7.27 11.10
CA ALA A 294 -19.15 -6.76 12.46
C ALA A 294 -18.16 -5.61 12.77
N LYS A 295 -17.00 -5.59 12.12
CA LYS A 295 -16.00 -4.51 12.23
C LYS A 295 -16.04 -3.51 11.07
N ALA A 296 -16.95 -3.67 10.12
CA ALA A 296 -17.05 -2.80 8.95
C ALA A 296 -17.71 -1.47 9.35
N SER A 297 -17.00 -0.36 9.14
CA SER A 297 -17.50 0.97 9.50
C SER A 297 -17.72 1.87 8.29
N LEU A 298 -17.13 1.56 7.13
CA LEU A 298 -17.16 2.49 6.01
C LEU A 298 -18.57 2.60 5.37
N GLU A 299 -19.49 1.65 5.56
CA GLU A 299 -20.75 1.60 4.80
C GLU A 299 -21.66 2.70 5.32
N ALA A 300 -21.86 2.67 6.64
CA ALA A 300 -22.64 3.65 7.38
C ALA A 300 -22.10 5.08 7.20
N ASN A 301 -20.80 5.25 6.95
CA ASN A 301 -20.13 6.55 6.95
C ASN A 301 -19.68 7.04 5.57
N SER A 302 -19.90 6.27 4.51
CA SER A 302 -19.43 6.58 3.16
C SER A 302 -19.89 7.96 2.66
N ALA A 303 -21.17 8.31 2.88
CA ALA A 303 -21.72 9.60 2.50
C ALA A 303 -21.12 10.76 3.30
N ALA A 304 -20.80 10.55 4.58
CA ALA A 304 -20.16 11.55 5.42
C ALA A 304 -18.69 11.75 5.04
N ILE A 305 -17.99 10.67 4.69
CA ILE A 305 -16.63 10.71 4.10
C ILE A 305 -16.64 11.56 2.83
N GLU A 306 -17.59 11.33 1.93
CA GLU A 306 -17.68 12.11 0.68
C GLU A 306 -17.91 13.60 0.97
N ARG A 307 -18.83 13.95 1.88
CA ARG A 307 -19.08 15.36 2.22
C ARG A 307 -17.86 16.04 2.86
N CYS A 308 -17.16 15.34 3.76
CA CYS A 308 -16.08 15.93 4.55
C CYS A 308 -14.73 15.96 3.81
N PHE A 309 -14.42 14.93 3.03
CA PHE A 309 -13.12 14.78 2.37
C PHE A 309 -13.19 14.98 0.85
N GLY A 310 -14.38 14.85 0.25
CA GLY A 310 -14.59 15.03 -1.18
C GLY A 310 -14.44 16.49 -1.60
N GLY A 311 -13.48 16.76 -2.48
CA GLY A 311 -13.24 18.10 -3.02
C GLY A 311 -12.89 19.14 -1.96
N ALA A 312 -12.32 18.73 -0.82
CA ALA A 312 -11.83 19.66 0.19
C ALA A 312 -10.66 20.49 -0.36
N SER A 313 -10.69 21.80 -0.10
CA SER A 313 -9.65 22.72 -0.59
C SER A 313 -8.41 22.77 0.29
N SER A 314 -8.54 22.41 1.57
CA SER A 314 -7.43 22.37 2.53
C SER A 314 -7.75 21.44 3.70
N ALA A 315 -6.79 21.23 4.61
CA ALA A 315 -7.02 20.43 5.81
C ALA A 315 -7.98 21.14 6.79
N GLU A 316 -7.96 22.47 6.85
CA GLU A 316 -8.88 23.29 7.64
C GLU A 316 -10.32 23.19 7.12
N ASP A 317 -10.50 23.10 5.80
CA ASP A 317 -11.80 22.85 5.19
C ASP A 317 -12.34 21.48 5.63
N ILE A 318 -11.51 20.43 5.62
CA ILE A 318 -11.88 19.10 6.15
C ILE A 318 -12.30 19.18 7.62
N VAL A 319 -11.51 19.89 8.45
CA VAL A 319 -11.82 20.11 9.87
C VAL A 319 -13.17 20.79 10.02
N SER A 320 -13.40 21.89 9.30
CA SER A 320 -14.65 22.66 9.35
C SER A 320 -15.85 21.83 8.91
N ARG A 321 -15.69 21.00 7.87
CA ARG A 321 -16.74 20.09 7.39
C ARG A 321 -17.05 18.99 8.39
N LEU A 322 -16.04 18.41 9.05
CA LEU A 322 -16.25 17.41 10.11
C LEU A 322 -16.96 18.01 11.32
N GLU A 323 -16.63 19.26 11.71
CA GLU A 323 -17.32 19.99 12.76
C GLU A 323 -18.80 20.25 12.39
N ALA A 324 -19.07 20.65 11.14
CA ALA A 324 -20.42 20.91 10.64
C ALA A 324 -21.26 19.64 10.43
N GLU A 325 -20.63 18.50 10.13
CA GLU A 325 -21.33 17.21 9.95
C GLU A 325 -22.04 16.76 11.24
N GLY A 326 -21.52 17.12 12.42
CA GLY A 326 -22.24 17.03 13.69
C GLY A 326 -22.62 15.62 14.16
N THR A 327 -22.03 14.57 13.58
CA THR A 327 -22.26 13.17 13.96
C THR A 327 -21.21 12.67 14.95
N GLU A 328 -21.53 11.62 15.72
CA GLU A 328 -20.56 10.96 16.62
C GLU A 328 -19.34 10.42 15.84
N TRP A 329 -19.58 9.87 14.65
CA TRP A 329 -18.51 9.44 13.75
C TRP A 329 -17.60 10.60 13.36
N ALA A 330 -18.15 11.73 12.90
CA ALA A 330 -17.37 12.88 12.49
C ALA A 330 -16.56 13.47 13.64
N ALA A 331 -17.14 13.54 14.85
CA ALA A 331 -16.43 13.95 16.05
C ALA A 331 -15.26 12.99 16.40
N GLY A 332 -15.46 11.67 16.23
CA GLY A 332 -14.43 10.66 16.40
C GLY A 332 -13.28 10.80 15.39
N VAL A 333 -13.62 11.02 14.12
CA VAL A 333 -12.64 11.25 13.04
C VAL A 333 -11.87 12.55 13.27
N LEU A 334 -12.55 13.65 13.62
CA LEU A 334 -11.90 14.93 13.91
C LEU A 334 -10.93 14.80 15.09
N LYS A 335 -11.35 14.10 16.16
CA LYS A 335 -10.48 13.82 17.31
C LYS A 335 -9.25 13.00 16.90
N ALA A 336 -9.42 12.01 16.03
CA ALA A 336 -8.29 11.22 15.52
C ALA A 336 -7.36 12.09 14.65
N LEU A 337 -7.91 12.88 13.74
CA LEU A 337 -7.16 13.76 12.85
C LEU A 337 -6.34 14.81 13.62
N ARG A 338 -6.92 15.42 14.67
CA ARG A 338 -6.21 16.39 15.54
C ARG A 338 -5.10 15.77 16.40
N ARG A 339 -4.96 14.43 16.45
CA ARG A 339 -3.83 13.75 17.11
C ARG A 339 -2.66 13.46 16.18
N MET A 340 -2.88 13.51 14.86
CA MET A 340 -1.83 13.31 13.86
C MET A 340 -0.90 14.53 13.81
N SER A 341 0.29 14.37 13.20
CA SER A 341 1.17 15.51 12.94
C SER A 341 0.44 16.49 11.99
N PRO A 342 0.25 17.76 12.39
CA PRO A 342 -0.35 18.79 11.55
C PRO A 342 0.36 18.95 10.21
N THR A 343 1.70 18.97 10.22
CA THR A 343 2.53 19.04 9.02
C THR A 343 2.24 17.86 8.10
N SER A 344 2.22 16.66 8.67
CA SER A 344 1.99 15.40 7.95
C SER A 344 0.62 15.35 7.30
N VAL A 345 -0.44 15.80 7.99
CA VAL A 345 -1.79 15.89 7.43
C VAL A 345 -1.81 16.79 6.19
N LYS A 346 -1.18 17.98 6.26
CA LYS A 346 -1.17 18.92 5.13
C LYS A 346 -0.36 18.40 3.93
N ILE A 347 0.85 17.90 4.15
CA ILE A 347 1.69 17.39 3.05
C ILE A 347 1.05 16.14 2.41
N SER A 348 0.35 15.31 3.19
CA SER A 348 -0.39 14.16 2.68
C SER A 348 -1.57 14.58 1.80
N LEU A 349 -2.36 15.56 2.24
CA LEU A 349 -3.48 16.09 1.46
C LEU A 349 -2.98 16.70 0.14
N GLU A 350 -1.91 17.49 0.20
CA GLU A 350 -1.31 18.12 -0.98
C GLU A 350 -0.79 17.07 -1.97
N ALA A 351 -0.08 16.04 -1.49
CA ALA A 351 0.42 14.96 -2.35
C ALA A 351 -0.71 14.18 -3.03
N ILE A 352 -1.73 13.77 -2.27
CA ILE A 352 -2.92 13.08 -2.82
C ILE A 352 -3.65 13.99 -3.82
N SER A 353 -3.76 15.29 -3.53
CA SER A 353 -4.40 16.25 -4.43
C SER A 353 -3.66 16.39 -5.75
N ARG A 354 -2.31 16.42 -5.74
CA ARG A 354 -1.48 16.43 -6.95
C ARG A 354 -1.59 15.12 -7.74
N HIS A 355 -1.64 13.98 -7.05
CA HIS A 355 -1.58 12.67 -7.69
C HIS A 355 -2.92 12.12 -8.16
N LYS A 356 -4.06 12.68 -7.73
CA LYS A 356 -5.41 12.23 -8.18
C LYS A 356 -5.63 12.40 -9.69
N HIS A 357 -4.85 13.24 -10.35
CA HIS A 357 -4.99 13.49 -11.79
C HIS A 357 -4.55 12.28 -12.62
N ALA A 358 -5.36 11.90 -13.61
CA ALA A 358 -5.14 10.70 -14.42
C ALA A 358 -3.82 10.72 -15.22
N THR A 359 -3.26 11.90 -15.49
CA THR A 359 -1.99 12.07 -16.19
C THR A 359 -0.76 11.76 -15.34
N VAL A 360 -0.91 11.69 -14.02
CA VAL A 360 0.20 11.40 -13.10
C VAL A 360 0.45 9.89 -13.07
N THR A 361 1.70 9.51 -13.36
CA THR A 361 2.14 8.11 -13.31
C THR A 361 2.58 7.72 -11.89
N LEU A 362 2.68 6.42 -11.61
CA LEU A 362 3.24 5.93 -10.35
C LEU A 362 4.70 6.41 -10.16
N LYS A 363 5.48 6.44 -11.25
CA LYS A 363 6.86 6.93 -11.25
C LYS A 363 6.95 8.39 -10.79
N ASP A 364 6.08 9.25 -11.31
CA ASP A 364 6.01 10.66 -10.88
C ASP A 364 5.74 10.75 -9.37
N ALA A 365 4.82 9.91 -8.90
CA ALA A 365 4.41 9.91 -7.52
C ALA A 365 5.51 9.45 -6.56
N ILE A 366 6.11 8.29 -6.82
CA ILE A 366 7.20 7.75 -5.99
C ILE A 366 8.42 8.70 -6.02
N THR A 367 8.68 9.36 -7.16
CA THR A 367 9.75 10.38 -7.24
C THR A 367 9.46 11.58 -6.33
N MET A 368 8.21 12.06 -6.29
CA MET A 368 7.82 13.15 -5.39
C MET A 368 7.81 12.71 -3.92
N GLU A 369 7.28 11.53 -3.62
CA GLU A 369 7.30 10.95 -2.28
C GLU A 369 8.74 10.78 -1.78
N TYR A 370 9.68 10.38 -2.64
CA TYR A 370 11.08 10.31 -2.26
C TYR A 370 11.60 11.67 -1.79
N ARG A 371 11.35 12.76 -2.54
CA ARG A 371 11.70 14.11 -2.07
C ARG A 371 11.11 14.40 -0.71
N MET A 372 9.80 14.19 -0.56
CA MET A 372 9.08 14.44 0.69
C MET A 372 9.69 13.66 1.86
N SER A 373 10.04 12.38 1.66
CA SER A 373 10.68 11.56 2.69
C SER A 373 12.00 12.18 3.15
N GLN A 374 12.86 12.61 2.23
CA GLN A 374 14.14 13.22 2.56
C GLN A 374 13.98 14.57 3.28
N TRP A 375 12.92 15.33 2.97
CA TRP A 375 12.57 16.54 3.71
C TRP A 375 12.07 16.23 5.13
N CYS A 376 11.29 15.15 5.32
CA CYS A 376 10.88 14.68 6.64
C CYS A 376 12.08 14.18 7.49
N MET A 377 13.13 13.66 6.84
CA MET A 377 14.34 13.16 7.50
C MET A 377 15.37 14.25 7.84
N ARG A 378 15.08 15.53 7.56
CA ARG A 378 16.04 16.59 7.87
C ARG A 378 16.26 16.70 9.38
N PRO A 379 17.53 16.78 9.83
CA PRO A 379 17.83 16.97 11.24
C PRO A 379 17.36 18.36 11.67
N GLN A 380 16.23 18.41 12.37
CA GLN A 380 15.65 19.62 12.94
C GLN A 380 15.21 19.32 14.38
N PRO A 381 15.38 20.26 15.33
CA PRO A 381 14.96 20.07 16.72
C PRO A 381 13.46 19.74 16.87
N ASP A 382 12.64 20.21 15.93
CA ASP A 382 11.18 20.08 15.85
C ASP A 382 10.73 19.08 14.77
N ALA A 383 11.59 18.11 14.39
CA ALA A 383 11.25 17.14 13.35
C ALA A 383 10.14 16.18 13.81
N ASP A 384 8.92 16.38 13.30
CA ASP A 384 7.74 15.54 13.57
C ASP A 384 8.05 14.04 13.42
N PHE A 385 8.82 13.61 12.41
CA PHE A 385 9.16 12.19 12.25
C PHE A 385 9.88 11.60 13.48
N CYS A 386 10.92 12.29 13.96
CA CYS A 386 11.69 11.81 15.11
C CYS A 386 10.86 11.76 16.39
N GLU A 387 9.96 12.73 16.56
CA GLU A 387 9.05 12.83 17.70
C GLU A 387 7.94 11.77 17.64
N GLY A 388 7.36 11.55 16.47
CA GLY A 388 6.32 10.54 16.26
C GLY A 388 6.84 9.13 16.53
N ILE A 389 8.02 8.80 16.00
CA ILE A 389 8.69 7.53 16.28
C ILE A 389 9.07 7.40 17.77
N ARG A 390 9.52 8.48 18.42
CA ARG A 390 9.76 8.48 19.88
C ARG A 390 8.47 8.08 20.62
N ALA A 391 7.38 8.78 20.38
CA ALA A 391 6.11 8.60 21.08
C ALA A 391 5.48 7.21 20.85
N VAL A 392 5.59 6.65 19.64
CA VAL A 392 4.91 5.41 19.26
C VAL A 392 5.78 4.17 19.49
N LEU A 393 7.09 4.21 19.17
CA LEU A 393 7.94 3.01 19.14
C LEU A 393 8.97 2.96 20.28
N VAL A 394 9.53 4.11 20.66
CA VAL A 394 10.59 4.19 21.67
C VAL A 394 10.00 4.26 23.08
N ASP A 395 9.35 5.37 23.41
CA ASP A 395 8.78 5.63 24.74
C ASP A 395 7.38 5.03 24.90
N ARG A 396 6.69 4.81 23.77
CA ARG A 396 5.36 4.19 23.70
C ARG A 396 4.28 4.90 24.53
N ASP A 397 4.45 6.21 24.75
CA ASP A 397 3.49 7.05 25.49
C ASP A 397 2.25 7.43 24.65
N ASN A 398 2.33 7.30 23.31
CA ASN A 398 1.32 7.73 22.35
C ASN A 398 0.91 9.21 22.50
N LYS A 399 1.86 10.06 22.92
CA LYS A 399 1.71 11.49 23.18
C LYS A 399 2.83 12.29 22.49
N PRO A 400 2.81 12.34 21.15
CA PRO A 400 3.74 13.16 20.41
C PRO A 400 3.48 14.66 20.66
N CYS A 401 4.54 15.43 20.77
CA CYS A 401 4.56 16.88 20.89
C CYS A 401 4.90 17.51 19.53
N TRP A 402 3.90 17.61 18.66
CA TRP A 402 4.07 18.18 17.32
C TRP A 402 4.38 19.67 17.34
N GLU A 403 5.18 20.11 16.38
CA GLU A 403 5.51 21.52 16.18
C GLU A 403 5.46 21.84 14.67
N PRO A 404 4.46 22.60 14.19
CA PRO A 404 3.37 23.23 14.95
C PRO A 404 2.39 22.21 15.55
N GLY A 405 1.79 22.55 16.70
CA GLY A 405 0.87 21.67 17.42
C GLY A 405 -0.56 21.59 16.84
N ARG A 406 -0.91 22.43 15.86
CA ARG A 406 -2.25 22.49 15.24
C ARG A 406 -2.19 22.58 13.73
N ILE A 407 -3.19 22.01 13.06
CA ILE A 407 -3.35 22.06 11.59
C ILE A 407 -3.36 23.50 11.10
N GLU A 408 -4.07 24.37 11.80
CA GLU A 408 -4.25 25.77 11.39
C GLU A 408 -2.95 26.60 11.47
N ASP A 409 -1.94 26.14 12.23
CA ASP A 409 -0.68 26.86 12.46
C ASP A 409 0.42 26.46 11.44
N VAL A 410 0.17 25.48 10.59
CA VAL A 410 1.12 25.06 9.55
C VAL A 410 0.99 25.98 8.34
N SER A 411 2.04 26.73 7.99
CA SER A 411 1.99 27.64 6.84
C SER A 411 2.11 26.90 5.49
N ASP A 412 1.58 27.52 4.44
CA ASP A 412 1.68 26.98 3.07
C ASP A 412 3.14 26.92 2.59
N GLU A 413 4.00 27.85 3.05
CA GLU A 413 5.44 27.83 2.77
C GLU A 413 6.12 26.61 3.39
N ARG A 414 5.75 26.24 4.64
CA ARG A 414 6.25 25.02 5.29
C ARG A 414 5.87 23.80 4.47
N VAL A 415 4.59 23.70 4.04
CA VAL A 415 4.10 22.60 3.19
C VAL A 415 4.87 22.55 1.88
N ALA A 416 5.01 23.67 1.17
CA ALA A 416 5.69 23.74 -0.13
C ALA A 416 7.15 23.27 -0.04
N GLY A 417 7.83 23.51 1.09
CA GLY A 417 9.20 23.06 1.33
C GLY A 417 9.41 21.55 1.19
N PHE A 418 8.42 20.72 1.56
CA PHE A 418 8.52 19.26 1.45
C PHE A 418 8.51 18.74 0.01
N PHE A 419 8.10 19.58 -0.95
CA PHE A 419 8.05 19.24 -2.38
C PHE A 419 9.21 19.83 -3.17
N ALA A 420 10.06 20.63 -2.54
CA ALA A 420 11.18 21.26 -3.21
C ALA A 420 12.23 20.21 -3.66
N PRO A 421 13.00 20.49 -4.73
CA PRO A 421 14.10 19.63 -5.14
C PRO A 421 15.11 19.38 -4.02
N LEU A 422 15.76 18.22 -4.05
CA LEU A 422 16.83 17.92 -3.09
C LEU A 422 18.06 18.80 -3.34
N GLN A 423 18.76 19.16 -2.26
CA GLN A 423 19.93 20.03 -2.36
C GLN A 423 21.10 19.31 -3.08
N PRO A 424 21.95 20.06 -3.81
CA PRO A 424 23.19 19.52 -4.34
C PRO A 424 24.03 18.89 -3.22
N GLY A 425 24.48 17.65 -3.42
CA GLY A 425 25.25 16.91 -2.41
C GLY A 425 24.43 16.00 -1.49
N HIS A 426 23.12 15.88 -1.69
CA HIS A 426 22.31 14.83 -1.05
C HIS A 426 22.93 13.44 -1.30
N PRO A 427 23.07 12.55 -0.30
CA PRO A 427 23.86 11.30 -0.41
C PRO A 427 23.47 10.40 -1.59
N ARG A 428 22.18 10.38 -1.92
CA ARG A 428 21.60 9.58 -3.02
C ARG A 428 21.09 10.41 -4.20
N GLY A 429 21.20 11.74 -4.14
CA GLY A 429 20.57 12.63 -5.10
C GLY A 429 19.06 12.40 -5.22
N GLU A 430 18.49 12.76 -6.36
CA GLU A 430 17.09 12.51 -6.76
C GLU A 430 16.86 11.04 -7.14
N LEU A 431 15.67 10.51 -6.88
CA LEU A 431 15.31 9.13 -7.21
C LEU A 431 15.42 8.87 -8.71
N GLN A 432 15.98 7.71 -9.08
CA GLN A 432 16.10 7.25 -10.46
C GLN A 432 15.38 5.90 -10.59
N LEU A 433 14.36 5.81 -11.44
CA LEU A 433 13.46 4.65 -11.62
C LEU A 433 13.36 4.17 -13.07
#